data_AF-A0A941ALN7-F1
#
_entry.id   AF-A0A941ALN7-F1
#
_cell.length_a   1.000
_cell.length_b   1.000
_cell.length_c   1.000
_cell.angle_alpha   90.00
_cell.angle_beta   90.00
_cell.angle_gamma   90.00
#
_symmetry.space_group_name_H-M   'P 1'
#
loop_
_entity.id
_entity.type
_entity.pdbx_description
1 polymer ?
#
loop_
_entity_poly.entity_id
_entity_poly.type
_entity_poly.pdbx_seq_one_letter_code
_entity_poly.pdbx_strand_id
1 'polypeptide(L)' 'MSTPSGENGFLYELEVEIEEEVTLVEESRPEDAAALPVTEWLYDPADAEREEIGLRGVLDAVEALEERSRPGEHHA' A
#
# COMPACT_ATOMS: atom_id res chain seq x y z
N MET A 1 21.22 15.03 -11.13
CA MET A 1 20.53 16.32 -10.95
C MET A 1 19.20 15.98 -10.29
N SER A 2 19.12 16.08 -8.97
CA SER A 2 17.87 15.86 -8.23
C SER A 2 16.90 16.98 -8.57
N THR A 3 15.75 16.63 -9.14
CA THR A 3 14.64 17.55 -9.31
C THR A 3 13.71 17.38 -8.12
N PRO A 4 13.68 18.31 -7.15
CA PRO A 4 12.89 18.18 -5.93
C PRO A 4 11.36 18.13 -6.16
N SER A 5 10.87 18.45 -7.36
CA SER A 5 9.45 18.27 -7.72
C SER A 5 9.12 16.88 -8.32
N GLY A 6 10.11 16.13 -8.78
CA GLY A 6 9.87 14.81 -9.40
C GLY A 6 9.71 13.70 -8.38
N GLU A 7 10.41 13.81 -7.25
CA GLU A 7 10.36 12.82 -6.16
C GLU A 7 8.99 12.84 -5.45
N ASN A 8 8.41 14.01 -5.21
CA ASN A 8 7.05 14.13 -4.67
C ASN A 8 5.97 13.61 -5.63
N GLY A 9 6.14 13.79 -6.94
CA GLY A 9 5.20 13.23 -7.92
C GLY A 9 5.25 11.70 -7.97
N PHE A 10 6.46 11.13 -7.85
CA PHE A 10 6.66 9.68 -7.78
C PHE A 10 6.06 9.08 -6.50
N LEU A 11 6.28 9.72 -5.34
CA LEU A 11 5.71 9.22 -4.07
C LEU A 11 4.19 9.23 -4.10
N TYR A 12 3.57 10.29 -4.63
CA TYR A 12 2.12 10.36 -4.77
C TYR A 12 1.55 9.31 -5.73
N GLU A 13 2.21 9.07 -6.87
CA GLU A 13 1.80 8.01 -7.80
C GLU A 13 1.91 6.63 -7.15
N LEU A 14 3.00 6.39 -6.40
CA LEU A 14 3.21 5.16 -5.66
C LEU A 14 2.18 4.98 -4.53
N GLU A 15 1.82 6.04 -3.81
CA GLU A 15 0.76 6.01 -2.79
C GLU A 15 -0.57 5.54 -3.40
N VAL A 16 -0.98 6.14 -4.52
CA VAL A 16 -2.20 5.76 -5.24
C VAL A 16 -2.17 4.30 -5.69
N GLU A 17 -1.06 3.82 -6.26
CA GLU A 17 -0.94 2.41 -6.68
C GLU A 17 -1.06 1.45 -5.49
N ILE A 18 -0.45 1.78 -4.35
CA ILE A 18 -0.52 0.94 -3.15
C ILE A 18 -1.94 0.93 -2.56
N GLU A 19 -2.64 2.08 -2.55
CA GLU A 19 -4.04 2.14 -2.11
C GLU A 19 -4.96 1.27 -2.98
N GLU A 20 -4.75 1.26 -4.30
CA GLU A 20 -5.47 0.39 -5.21
C GLU A 20 -5.21 -1.10 -4.90
N GLU A 21 -3.96 -1.50 -4.69
CA GLU A 21 -3.61 -2.88 -4.33
C GLU A 21 -4.17 -3.30 -2.97
N VAL A 22 -4.13 -2.42 -1.95
CA VAL A 22 -4.76 -2.68 -0.64
C VAL A 22 -6.26 -2.92 -0.83
N THR A 23 -6.92 -2.08 -1.63
CA THR A 23 -8.35 -2.22 -1.92
C THR A 23 -8.65 -3.56 -2.58
N LEU A 24 -7.84 -3.99 -3.54
CA LEU A 24 -8.01 -5.28 -4.22
C LEU A 24 -7.86 -6.47 -3.26
N VAL A 25 -6.89 -6.43 -2.35
CA VAL A 25 -6.70 -7.49 -1.34
C VAL A 25 -7.88 -7.52 -0.37
N GLU A 26 -8.36 -6.36 0.10
CA GLU A 26 -9.53 -6.27 0.99
C GLU A 26 -10.82 -6.77 0.29
N GLU A 27 -11.02 -6.42 -0.98
CA GLU A 27 -12.16 -6.89 -1.79
C GLU A 27 -12.09 -8.40 -2.06
N SER A 28 -10.89 -8.98 -2.10
CA SER A 28 -10.69 -10.42 -2.30
C SER A 28 -11.17 -11.28 -1.13
N ARG A 29 -11.32 -10.67 0.06
CA ARG A 29 -11.76 -11.33 1.32
C ARG A 29 -11.01 -12.62 1.61
N PRO A 30 -9.71 -12.54 1.93
CA PRO A 30 -8.92 -13.73 2.26
C PRO A 30 -9.51 -14.53 3.42
N GLU A 31 -10.24 -13.91 4.35
CA GLU A 31 -10.95 -14.57 5.44
C GLU A 31 -12.07 -15.50 4.96
N ASP A 32 -12.77 -15.13 3.89
CA ASP A 32 -13.80 -15.97 3.28
C ASP A 32 -13.14 -17.16 2.56
N ALA A 33 -12.01 -16.92 1.87
CA ALA A 33 -11.22 -17.98 1.24
C ALA A 33 -10.65 -18.97 2.29
N ALA A 34 -10.18 -18.48 3.44
CA ALA A 34 -9.67 -19.32 4.54
C ALA A 34 -10.72 -20.27 5.14
N ALA A 35 -12.00 -19.95 5.01
CA ALA A 35 -13.10 -20.81 5.45
C ALA A 35 -13.40 -21.97 4.48
N LEU A 36 -12.90 -21.90 3.24
CA LEU A 36 -13.09 -22.95 2.24
C LEU A 36 -12.08 -24.10 2.40
N PRO A 37 -12.37 -25.28 1.85
CA PRO A 37 -11.38 -26.34 1.71
C PRO A 37 -10.20 -25.87 0.85
N VAL A 38 -8.97 -26.27 1.20
CA VAL A 38 -7.74 -25.89 0.47
C VAL A 38 -7.81 -26.18 -1.03
N THR A 39 -8.54 -27.23 -1.43
CA THR A 39 -8.73 -27.59 -2.85
C THR A 39 -9.58 -26.60 -3.64
N GLU A 40 -10.30 -25.71 -2.96
CA GLU A 40 -11.19 -24.71 -3.53
C GLU A 40 -10.61 -23.29 -3.47
N TRP A 41 -9.43 -23.14 -2.86
CA TRP A 41 -8.73 -21.86 -2.79
C TRP A 41 -8.28 -21.39 -4.18
N LEU A 42 -8.61 -20.14 -4.51
CA LEU A 42 -8.09 -19.48 -5.71
C LEU A 42 -6.65 -18.98 -5.51
N TYR A 43 -6.29 -18.66 -4.26
CA TYR A 43 -4.99 -18.20 -3.79
C TYR A 43 -4.83 -18.62 -2.32
N ASP A 44 -3.61 -18.62 -1.77
CA ASP A 44 -3.39 -18.91 -0.35
C ASP A 44 -3.83 -17.71 0.50
N PRO A 45 -4.82 -17.86 1.39
CA PRO A 45 -5.28 -16.77 2.27
C PRO A 45 -4.18 -16.18 3.14
N ALA A 46 -3.19 -16.98 3.56
CA ALA A 46 -2.08 -16.50 4.36
C ALA A 46 -1.09 -15.66 3.55
N ASP A 47 -1.00 -15.88 2.24
CA ASP A 47 -0.19 -15.03 1.37
C ASP A 47 -0.88 -13.69 1.11
N ALA A 48 -2.20 -13.68 0.91
CA ALA A 48 -2.99 -12.45 0.82
C ALA A 48 -2.93 -11.60 2.10
N GLU A 49 -3.03 -12.22 3.29
CA GLU A 49 -2.86 -11.51 4.57
C GLU A 49 -1.45 -10.89 4.71
N ARG A 50 -0.41 -11.62 4.27
CA ARG A 50 0.96 -11.09 4.28
C ARG A 50 1.14 -9.92 3.32
N GLU A 51 0.52 -10.00 2.15
CA GLU A 51 0.53 -8.93 1.15
C GLU A 51 -0.15 -7.68 1.70
N GLU A 52 -1.34 -7.80 2.29
CA GLU A 52 -2.05 -6.68 2.93
C GLU A 52 -1.19 -5.99 4.00
N ILE A 53 -0.56 -6.78 4.89
CA ILE A 53 0.33 -6.26 5.93
C ILE A 53 1.53 -5.54 5.31
N GLY A 54 2.11 -6.12 4.25
CA GLY A 54 3.23 -5.55 3.52
C GLY A 54 2.87 -4.21 2.87
N LEU A 55 1.76 -4.17 2.13
CA LEU A 55 1.26 -2.99 1.45
C LEU A 55 0.98 -1.84 2.43
N ARG A 56 0.30 -2.11 3.55
CA ARG A 56 0.09 -1.08 4.59
C ARG A 56 1.40 -0.56 5.18
N GLY A 57 2.38 -1.44 5.39
CA GLY A 57 3.71 -1.02 5.84
C GLY A 57 4.47 -0.16 4.83
N VAL A 58 4.28 -0.39 3.53
CA VAL A 58 4.86 0.46 2.48
C VAL A 58 4.10 1.78 2.40
N LEU A 59 2.77 1.79 2.51
CA LEU A 59 1.95 2.99 2.54
C LEU A 59 2.40 3.94 3.66
N ASP A 60 2.52 3.43 4.89
CA ASP A 60 3.05 4.19 6.04
C ASP A 60 4.44 4.78 5.75
N ALA A 61 5.30 4.04 5.04
CA ALA A 61 6.64 4.50 4.68
C ALA A 61 6.61 5.59 3.60
N VAL A 62 5.72 5.48 2.61
CA VAL A 62 5.53 6.48 1.56
C VAL A 62 4.99 7.78 2.15
N GLU A 63 3.95 7.72 2.98
CA GLU A 63 3.40 8.89 3.69
C GLU A 63 4.48 9.60 4.53
N ALA A 64 5.31 8.84 5.25
CA ALA A 64 6.42 9.40 6.05
C ALA A 64 7.51 10.07 5.18
N LEU A 65 7.74 9.57 3.97
CA LEU A 65 8.66 10.17 3.00
C LEU A 65 8.06 11.42 2.35
N GLU A 66 6.77 11.42 2.04
CA GLU A 66 6.05 12.57 1.54
C GLU A 66 6.10 13.73 2.54
N GLU A 67 5.81 13.46 3.82
CA GLU A 67 5.83 14.47 4.88
C GLU A 67 7.22 15.11 5.02
N ARG A 68 8.28 14.32 4.94
CA ARG A 68 9.67 14.82 4.96
C ARG A 68 10.03 15.65 3.72
N SER A 69 9.38 15.39 2.60
CA SER A 69 9.66 16.01 1.30
C SER A 69 8.84 17.26 1.02
N ARG A 70 7.95 17.64 1.94
CA ARG A 70 7.24 18.93 1.97
C ARG A 70 7.93 19.91 2.95
N PRO A 71 9.04 20.59 2.58
CA PRO A 71 9.62 21.59 3.45
C PRO A 71 8.80 22.90 3.37
N GLY A 72 7.87 23.14 4.31
CA GLY A 72 7.40 24.52 4.54
C GLY A 72 5.95 24.84 4.94
N GLU A 73 5.09 23.90 5.33
CA GLU A 73 3.71 24.27 5.77
C GLU A 73 3.49 24.28 7.29
N HIS A 74 4.56 24.46 8.07
CA HIS A 74 4.46 24.80 9.51
C HIS A 74 5.14 26.14 9.78
N HIS A 75 4.50 27.24 9.37
CA HIS A 75 4.82 28.57 9.88
C HIS A 75 3.62 29.54 9.71
N ALA A 76 2.72 29.54 10.68
CA ALA A 76 2.00 30.71 11.23
C ALA A 76 1.07 30.27 12.37
#